data_AF-A0AAW7IW42-F1
#
_entry.id   AF-A0AAW7IW42-F1
#
_cell.length_a   1.000
_cell.length_b   1.000
_cell.length_c   1.000
_cell.angle_alpha   90.00
_cell.angle_beta   90.00
_cell.angle_gamma   90.00
#
_symmetry.space_group_name_H-M   'P 1'
#
loop_
_entity.id
_entity.type
_entity.pdbx_description
1 polymer ?
#
loop_
_entity_poly.entity_id
_entity_poly.type
_entity_poly.pdbx_seq_one_letter_code
_entity_poly.pdbx_strand_id
1 'polypeptide(L)'
;MDILFLEKALTNSDWLGFKGNILSGIIGLIGAILGVLGTYWVMQKQLKAENEQYRRDRIDNTFFNLLGLFQNIREELDSDNIIKSIKLKVACKIDSERNKYFDELFLSEKPNFINDIQEFNKLTDNYYEKYCEKLINELEKGKDSRYDSHVGHLLEDVEENDKEKLTQSIKRIENFTDSFKDNKPEFNYILEVPDIIEIINAVFKSSTGYSGNYFRALYRCLKYIMDSDLKMEDKKFYSGVLRGILSSKEMLVVFYNCMYFEKGEKFKELLEKEEDKKRIDFFGDKEDLKNLDKGNDLPFFSKKDLIFSEKDMQKLEELIKGN
;
A
#
# COMPACT_ATOMS: atom_id res chain seq x y z
N MET A 1 59.23 46.06 -72.93
CA MET A 1 60.67 46.01 -72.62
C MET A 1 60.78 46.08 -71.11
N ASP A 2 61.74 45.37 -70.52
CA ASP A 2 62.13 45.43 -69.10
C ASP A 2 61.58 44.35 -68.15
N ILE A 3 62.09 43.14 -68.33
CA ILE A 3 62.32 42.18 -67.22
C ILE A 3 63.27 42.81 -66.16
N LEU A 4 64.00 43.87 -66.53
CA LEU A 4 64.84 44.70 -65.66
C LEU A 4 64.08 45.63 -64.69
N PHE A 5 62.76 45.83 -64.85
CA PHE A 5 61.99 46.70 -63.94
C PHE A 5 61.51 45.97 -62.67
N LEU A 6 61.35 44.65 -62.75
CA LEU A 6 60.93 43.81 -61.60
C LEU A 6 62.12 43.38 -60.72
N GLU A 7 63.32 43.29 -61.30
CA GLU A 7 64.52 42.86 -60.58
C GLU A 7 65.11 43.97 -59.69
N LYS A 8 64.83 45.25 -60.01
CA LYS A 8 65.31 46.41 -59.24
C LYS A 8 64.44 46.78 -58.03
N ALA A 9 63.28 46.15 -57.86
CA ALA A 9 62.37 46.37 -56.73
C ALA A 9 62.59 45.39 -55.56
N LEU A 10 63.54 44.45 -55.68
CA LEU A 10 63.81 43.40 -54.71
C LEU A 10 65.27 43.44 -54.24
N THR A 11 65.64 44.48 -53.49
CA THR A 11 66.86 44.47 -52.69
C THR A 11 66.61 43.75 -51.34
N ASN A 12 67.59 42.93 -50.95
CA ASN A 12 67.53 41.87 -49.92
C ASN A 12 67.44 42.34 -48.45
N SER A 13 66.59 43.32 -48.12
CA SER A 13 66.20 43.61 -46.73
C SER A 13 64.69 43.82 -46.55
N ASP A 14 64.01 44.34 -47.58
CA ASP A 14 62.57 44.59 -47.54
C ASP A 14 61.72 43.32 -47.69
N TRP A 15 62.21 42.30 -48.39
CA TRP A 15 61.50 41.01 -48.53
C TRP A 15 61.43 40.21 -47.22
N LEU A 16 62.49 40.27 -46.41
CA LEU A 16 62.55 39.62 -45.09
C LEU A 16 61.67 40.36 -44.07
N GLY A 17 61.63 41.71 -44.12
CA GLY A 17 60.72 42.52 -43.30
C GLY A 17 59.25 42.36 -43.71
N PHE A 18 58.95 42.27 -45.01
CA PHE A 18 57.61 42.02 -45.54
C PHE A 18 57.10 40.63 -45.17
N LYS A 19 57.94 39.59 -45.28
CA LYS A 19 57.60 38.24 -44.80
C LYS A 19 57.43 38.19 -43.28
N GLY A 20 58.26 38.89 -42.50
CA GLY A 20 58.14 38.97 -41.05
C GLY A 20 56.85 39.64 -40.58
N ASN A 21 56.44 40.74 -41.22
CA ASN A 21 55.22 41.48 -40.90
C ASN A 21 53.94 40.76 -41.36
N ILE A 22 53.97 40.09 -42.51
CA ILE A 22 52.84 39.27 -42.98
C ILE A 22 52.69 38.02 -42.12
N LEU A 23 53.79 37.35 -41.76
CA LEU A 23 53.74 36.14 -40.96
C LEU A 23 53.30 36.43 -39.52
N SER A 24 53.76 37.52 -38.90
CA SER A 24 53.31 37.94 -37.56
C SER A 24 51.85 38.41 -37.56
N GLY A 25 51.40 39.12 -38.61
CA GLY A 25 50.01 39.49 -38.81
C GLY A 25 49.09 38.28 -38.97
N ILE A 26 49.49 37.28 -39.76
CA ILE A 26 48.73 36.03 -39.95
C ILE A 26 48.69 35.20 -38.66
N ILE A 27 49.80 35.08 -37.92
CA ILE A 27 49.85 34.39 -36.62
C ILE A 27 48.95 35.09 -35.59
N GLY A 28 48.96 36.43 -35.53
CA GLY A 28 48.08 37.20 -34.67
C GLY A 28 46.60 37.04 -35.01
N LEU A 29 46.27 36.97 -36.31
CA LEU A 29 44.90 36.79 -36.81
C LEU A 29 44.38 35.36 -36.54
N ILE A 30 45.23 34.34 -36.69
CA ILE A 30 44.92 32.95 -36.30
C ILE A 30 44.73 32.86 -34.78
N GLY A 31 45.59 33.51 -33.98
CA GLY A 31 45.46 33.56 -32.52
C GLY A 31 44.16 34.24 -32.07
N ALA A 32 43.76 35.33 -32.74
CA ALA A 32 42.50 36.02 -32.47
C ALA A 32 41.27 35.15 -32.82
N ILE A 33 41.29 34.46 -33.97
CA ILE A 33 40.23 33.52 -34.36
C ILE A 33 40.13 32.36 -33.37
N LEU A 34 41.24 31.76 -32.97
CA LEU A 34 41.26 30.68 -31.98
C LEU A 34 40.79 31.16 -30.61
N GLY A 35 41.14 32.40 -30.22
CA GLY A 35 40.63 33.04 -29.00
C GLY A 35 39.11 33.21 -29.02
N VAL A 36 38.55 33.72 -30.12
CA VAL A 36 37.09 33.88 -30.30
C VAL A 36 36.37 32.53 -30.34
N LEU A 37 36.93 31.52 -30.99
CA LEU A 37 36.36 30.17 -31.00
C LEU A 37 36.42 29.52 -29.61
N GLY A 38 37.51 29.75 -28.86
CA GLY A 38 37.66 29.29 -27.48
C GLY A 38 36.64 29.95 -26.54
N THR A 39 36.47 31.27 -26.62
CA THR A 39 35.47 31.99 -25.82
C THR A 39 34.05 31.60 -26.21
N TYR A 40 33.76 31.41 -27.50
CA TYR A 40 32.47 30.88 -27.98
C TYR A 40 32.19 29.49 -27.41
N TRP A 41 33.17 28.58 -27.43
CA TRP A 41 33.00 27.24 -26.86
C TRP A 41 32.79 27.26 -25.34
N VAL A 42 33.54 28.09 -24.61
CA VAL A 42 33.36 28.30 -23.16
C VAL A 42 31.97 28.88 -22.86
N MET A 43 31.52 29.87 -23.64
CA MET A 43 30.19 30.48 -23.51
C MET A 43 29.08 29.46 -23.77
N GLN A 44 29.22 28.62 -24.80
CA GLN A 44 28.28 27.53 -25.07
C GLN A 44 28.23 26.52 -23.90
N LYS A 45 29.35 26.25 -23.25
CA LYS A 45 29.39 25.40 -22.05
C LYS A 45 28.72 26.05 -20.84
N GLN A 46 28.93 27.36 -20.63
CA GLN A 46 28.28 28.12 -19.56
C GLN A 46 26.77 28.18 -19.74
N LEU A 47 26.28 28.48 -20.95
CA LEU A 47 24.85 28.50 -21.26
C LEU A 47 24.18 27.15 -21.02
N LYS A 48 24.88 26.04 -21.28
CA LYS A 48 24.36 24.70 -20.97
C LYS A 48 24.22 24.48 -19.47
N ALA A 49 25.26 24.82 -18.70
CA ALA A 49 25.22 24.71 -17.24
C ALA A 49 24.14 25.63 -16.62
N GLU A 50 24.02 26.87 -17.10
CA GLU A 50 22.99 27.81 -16.65
C GLU A 50 21.58 27.31 -16.99
N ASN A 51 21.36 26.78 -18.20
CA ASN A 51 20.08 26.18 -18.57
C ASN A 51 19.75 24.96 -17.69
N GLU A 52 20.72 24.09 -17.41
CA GLU A 52 20.53 22.94 -16.50
C GLU A 52 20.15 23.41 -15.08
N GLN A 53 20.84 24.43 -14.56
CA GLN A 53 20.53 25.02 -13.26
C GLN A 53 19.15 25.66 -13.24
N TYR A 54 18.81 26.49 -14.23
CA TYR A 54 17.48 27.09 -14.36
C TYR A 54 16.37 26.04 -14.42
N ARG A 55 16.60 24.91 -15.12
CA ARG A 55 15.65 23.79 -15.16
C ARG A 55 15.47 23.14 -13.79
N ARG A 56 16.56 22.93 -13.05
CA ARG A 56 16.54 22.39 -11.67
C ARG A 56 15.79 23.33 -10.73
N ASP A 57 16.15 24.61 -10.73
CA ASP A 57 15.51 25.64 -9.90
C ASP A 57 14.01 25.74 -10.18
N ARG A 58 13.59 25.64 -11.44
CA ARG A 58 12.17 25.63 -11.80
C ARG A 58 11.45 24.41 -11.23
N ILE A 59 12.09 23.24 -11.26
CA ILE A 59 11.54 22.00 -10.71
C ILE A 59 11.43 22.10 -9.19
N ASP A 60 12.49 22.56 -8.51
CA ASP A 60 12.49 22.82 -7.07
C ASP A 60 11.35 23.74 -6.66
N ASN A 61 11.28 24.92 -7.27
CA ASN A 61 10.25 25.91 -6.95
C ASN A 61 8.83 25.36 -7.15
N THR A 62 8.59 24.65 -8.26
CA THR A 62 7.27 24.08 -8.54
C THR A 62 6.94 22.95 -7.57
N PHE A 63 7.90 22.07 -7.29
CA PHE A 63 7.75 20.96 -6.36
C PHE A 63 7.44 21.47 -4.94
N PHE A 64 8.23 22.41 -4.40
CA PHE A 64 8.02 22.93 -3.05
C PHE A 64 6.72 23.73 -2.92
N ASN A 65 6.28 24.41 -3.99
CA ASN A 65 4.95 25.02 -4.03
C ASN A 65 3.83 23.96 -3.95
N LEU A 66 3.93 22.87 -4.73
CA LEU A 66 2.97 21.76 -4.66
C LEU A 66 3.00 21.07 -3.29
N LEU A 67 4.20 20.89 -2.72
CA LEU A 67 4.39 20.31 -1.40
C LEU A 67 3.74 21.17 -0.31
N GLY A 68 3.92 22.49 -0.37
CA GLY A 68 3.27 23.44 0.55
C GLY A 68 1.75 23.42 0.43
N LEU A 69 1.21 23.36 -0.80
CA LEU A 69 -0.24 23.19 -1.01
C LEU A 69 -0.75 21.86 -0.45
N PHE A 70 0.02 20.78 -0.60
CA PHE A 70 -0.34 19.48 -0.06
C PHE A 70 -0.31 19.48 1.48
N GLN A 71 0.68 20.13 2.10
CA GLN A 71 0.74 20.27 3.56
C GLN A 71 -0.51 20.96 4.12
N ASN A 72 -1.07 21.95 3.42
CA ASN A 72 -2.30 22.63 3.83
C ASN A 72 -3.56 21.73 3.74
N ILE A 73 -3.55 20.73 2.85
CA ILE A 73 -4.68 19.80 2.65
C ILE A 73 -4.50 18.54 3.51
N ARG A 74 -3.30 18.32 4.06
CA ARG A 74 -2.93 17.13 4.82
C ARG A 74 -3.90 16.86 5.98
N GLU A 75 -4.28 17.90 6.71
CA GLU A 75 -5.20 17.82 7.86
C GLU A 75 -6.61 17.35 7.47
N GLU A 76 -6.98 17.34 6.18
CA GLU A 76 -8.25 16.79 5.72
C GLU A 76 -8.32 15.25 5.81
N LEU A 77 -7.19 14.54 5.86
CA LEU A 77 -7.18 13.07 5.96
C LEU A 77 -7.22 12.60 7.42
N ASP A 78 -8.35 12.03 7.81
CA ASP A 78 -8.47 11.37 9.11
C ASP A 78 -8.00 9.92 9.05
N SER A 79 -6.68 9.75 9.07
CA SER A 79 -6.04 8.42 8.96
C SER A 79 -6.43 7.50 10.13
N ASP A 80 -6.66 8.07 11.31
CA ASP A 80 -7.05 7.31 12.51
C ASP A 80 -8.44 6.71 12.36
N ASN A 81 -9.42 7.51 11.94
CA ASN A 81 -10.76 7.02 11.70
C ASN A 81 -10.83 6.04 10.52
N ILE A 82 -10.01 6.22 9.47
CA ILE A 82 -9.92 5.24 8.38
C ILE A 82 -9.40 3.90 8.90
N ILE A 83 -8.26 3.88 9.61
CA ILE A 83 -7.68 2.65 10.17
C ILE A 83 -8.67 1.96 11.12
N LYS A 84 -9.33 2.74 12.00
CA LYS A 84 -10.37 2.23 12.90
C LYS A 84 -11.53 1.61 12.11
N SER A 85 -11.99 2.26 11.05
CA SER A 85 -13.08 1.77 10.20
C SER A 85 -12.71 0.48 9.46
N ILE A 86 -11.46 0.34 9.01
CA ILE A 86 -10.96 -0.90 8.41
C ILE A 86 -11.00 -2.02 9.45
N LYS A 87 -10.44 -1.79 10.65
CA LYS A 87 -10.44 -2.80 11.73
C LYS A 87 -11.84 -3.22 12.15
N LEU A 88 -12.78 -2.27 12.23
CA LEU A 88 -14.18 -2.57 12.52
C LEU A 88 -14.82 -3.43 11.44
N LYS A 89 -14.62 -3.10 10.15
CA LYS A 89 -15.16 -3.92 9.05
C LYS A 89 -14.53 -5.30 8.97
N VAL A 90 -13.23 -5.43 9.28
CA VAL A 90 -12.57 -6.72 9.45
C VAL A 90 -13.28 -7.56 10.50
N ALA A 91 -13.53 -7.00 11.68
CA ALA A 91 -14.24 -7.71 12.75
C ALA A 91 -15.67 -8.11 12.32
N CYS A 92 -16.42 -7.21 11.68
CA CYS A 92 -17.76 -7.51 11.17
C CYS A 92 -17.75 -8.61 10.11
N LYS A 93 -16.76 -8.63 9.21
CA LYS A 93 -16.64 -9.66 8.19
C LYS A 93 -16.33 -11.03 8.82
N ILE A 94 -15.39 -11.09 9.75
CA ILE A 94 -15.06 -12.31 10.50
C ILE A 94 -16.30 -12.81 11.25
N ASP A 95 -17.03 -11.93 11.94
CA ASP A 95 -18.25 -12.31 12.65
C ASP A 95 -19.36 -12.80 11.71
N SER A 96 -19.51 -12.17 10.54
CA SER A 96 -20.47 -12.61 9.53
C SER A 96 -20.15 -14.02 9.00
N GLU A 97 -18.88 -14.31 8.69
CA GLU A 97 -18.47 -15.63 8.22
C GLU A 97 -18.56 -16.68 9.34
N ARG A 98 -18.28 -16.28 10.58
CA ARG A 98 -18.47 -17.11 11.77
C ARG A 98 -19.93 -17.51 11.93
N ASN A 99 -20.83 -16.54 11.81
CA ASN A 99 -22.27 -16.80 11.91
C ASN A 99 -22.74 -17.79 10.84
N LYS A 100 -22.29 -17.64 9.58
CA LYS A 100 -22.59 -18.59 8.50
C LYS A 100 -22.06 -19.99 8.80
N TYR A 101 -20.82 -20.11 9.27
CA TYR A 101 -20.23 -21.39 9.65
C TYR A 101 -21.08 -22.11 10.72
N PHE A 102 -21.49 -21.39 11.77
CA PHE A 102 -22.32 -21.98 12.82
C PHE A 102 -23.77 -22.25 12.36
N ASP A 103 -24.30 -21.49 11.40
CA ASP A 103 -25.57 -21.82 10.74
C ASP A 103 -25.48 -23.17 10.04
N GLU A 104 -24.44 -23.38 9.23
CA GLU A 104 -24.23 -24.62 8.49
C GLU A 104 -23.96 -25.80 9.43
N LEU A 105 -23.13 -25.61 10.45
CA LEU A 105 -22.82 -26.63 11.46
C LEU A 105 -24.06 -27.01 12.27
N PHE A 106 -24.89 -26.03 12.64
CA PHE A 106 -26.15 -26.32 13.33
C PHE A 106 -27.08 -27.15 12.43
N LEU A 107 -27.20 -26.78 11.15
CA LEU A 107 -28.05 -27.52 10.20
C LEU A 107 -27.59 -28.96 10.00
N SER A 108 -26.28 -29.21 9.97
CA SER A 108 -25.73 -30.57 9.82
C SER A 108 -25.88 -31.42 11.09
N GLU A 109 -25.72 -30.82 12.27
CA GLU A 109 -25.80 -31.54 13.55
C GLU A 109 -27.22 -31.63 14.12
N LYS A 110 -28.16 -30.76 13.70
CA LYS A 110 -29.55 -30.75 14.20
C LYS A 110 -30.23 -32.13 14.19
N PRO A 111 -30.10 -32.98 13.15
CA PRO A 111 -30.68 -34.33 13.18
C PRO A 111 -30.08 -35.20 14.29
N ASN A 112 -28.78 -35.07 14.56
CA ASN A 112 -28.13 -35.78 15.67
C ASN A 112 -28.65 -35.27 17.01
N PHE A 113 -28.76 -33.95 17.18
CA PHE A 113 -29.33 -33.36 18.41
C PHE A 113 -30.74 -33.89 18.67
N ILE A 114 -31.61 -33.90 17.65
CA ILE A 114 -32.97 -34.43 17.78
C ILE A 114 -32.95 -35.92 18.14
N ASN A 115 -32.10 -36.72 17.48
CA ASN A 115 -31.97 -38.14 17.78
C ASN A 115 -31.48 -38.39 19.21
N ASP A 116 -30.51 -37.62 19.69
CA ASP A 116 -29.97 -37.74 21.05
C ASP A 116 -31.06 -37.46 22.11
N ILE A 117 -31.91 -36.44 21.89
CA ILE A 117 -33.07 -36.15 22.77
C ILE A 117 -34.13 -37.26 22.71
N GLN A 118 -34.40 -37.79 21.52
CA GLN A 118 -35.33 -38.91 21.36
C GLN A 118 -34.82 -40.19 22.03
N GLU A 119 -33.51 -40.45 21.99
CA GLU A 119 -32.87 -41.57 22.66
C GLU A 119 -32.95 -41.44 24.18
N PHE A 120 -32.66 -40.25 24.73
CA PHE A 120 -32.84 -39.96 26.15
C PHE A 120 -34.28 -40.24 26.61
N ASN A 121 -35.28 -39.81 25.83
CA ASN A 121 -36.69 -40.06 26.16
C ASN A 121 -37.01 -41.56 26.19
N LYS A 122 -36.44 -42.34 25.27
CA LYS A 122 -36.62 -43.81 25.25
C LYS A 122 -35.93 -44.49 26.43
N LEU A 123 -34.73 -44.03 26.82
CA LEU A 123 -33.95 -44.57 27.96
C LEU A 123 -34.61 -44.32 29.33
N THR A 124 -35.61 -43.46 29.36
CA THR A 124 -36.37 -43.05 30.55
C THR A 124 -37.84 -43.48 30.46
N ASP A 125 -38.15 -44.45 29.59
CA ASP A 125 -39.50 -44.98 29.37
C ASP A 125 -40.55 -43.88 29.08
N ASN A 126 -40.13 -42.81 28.38
CA ASN A 126 -40.89 -41.62 28.02
C ASN A 126 -41.34 -40.75 29.19
N TYR A 127 -40.72 -40.86 30.37
CA TYR A 127 -41.08 -40.04 31.53
C TYR A 127 -40.92 -38.53 31.27
N TYR A 128 -39.93 -38.13 30.46
CA TYR A 128 -39.63 -36.72 30.15
C TYR A 128 -40.19 -36.23 28.80
N GLU A 129 -41.16 -36.95 28.20
CA GLU A 129 -41.64 -36.72 26.83
C GLU A 129 -41.98 -35.24 26.55
N LYS A 130 -42.75 -34.61 27.44
CA LYS A 130 -43.16 -33.20 27.30
C LYS A 130 -41.97 -32.22 27.26
N TYR A 131 -40.89 -32.50 27.97
CA TYR A 131 -39.70 -31.64 27.95
C TYR A 131 -38.88 -31.88 26.68
N CYS A 132 -38.72 -33.15 26.29
CA CYS A 132 -38.07 -33.56 25.05
C CYS A 132 -38.75 -32.95 23.82
N GLU A 133 -40.08 -33.00 23.74
CA GLU A 133 -40.85 -32.38 22.65
C GLU A 133 -40.65 -30.86 22.57
N LYS A 134 -40.63 -30.17 23.71
CA LYS A 134 -40.36 -28.72 23.74
C LYS A 134 -38.96 -28.41 23.22
N LEU A 135 -37.95 -29.17 23.66
CA LEU A 135 -36.58 -28.98 23.21
C LEU A 135 -36.43 -29.25 21.71
N ILE A 136 -37.03 -30.34 21.21
CA ILE A 136 -37.06 -30.65 19.77
C ILE A 136 -37.72 -29.51 18.98
N ASN A 137 -38.86 -29.01 19.44
CA ASN A 137 -39.55 -27.88 18.79
C ASN A 137 -38.69 -26.60 18.75
N GLU A 138 -37.85 -26.35 19.76
CA GLU A 138 -36.91 -25.23 19.73
C GLU A 138 -35.73 -25.49 18.78
N LEU A 139 -35.18 -26.71 18.76
CA LEU A 139 -34.13 -27.09 17.81
C LEU A 139 -34.59 -26.95 16.35
N GLU A 140 -35.86 -27.27 16.07
CA GLU A 140 -36.45 -27.11 14.74
C GLU A 140 -36.54 -25.66 14.27
N LYS A 141 -36.66 -24.69 15.21
CA LYS A 141 -36.73 -23.26 14.89
C LYS A 141 -35.40 -22.66 14.43
N GLY A 142 -34.27 -23.30 14.75
CA GLY A 142 -32.93 -22.87 14.31
C GLY A 142 -31.95 -22.58 15.45
N LYS A 143 -30.73 -22.19 15.09
CA LYS A 143 -29.61 -21.98 16.02
C LYS A 143 -29.79 -20.81 17.00
N ASP A 144 -30.61 -19.82 16.63
CA ASP A 144 -30.90 -18.63 17.45
C ASP A 144 -32.15 -18.81 18.32
N SER A 145 -32.69 -20.03 18.40
CA SER A 145 -33.83 -20.35 19.27
C SER A 145 -33.38 -20.48 20.74
N ARG A 146 -34.31 -20.83 21.63
CA ARG A 146 -34.03 -20.93 23.08
C ARG A 146 -33.69 -22.35 23.51
N TYR A 147 -33.20 -23.20 22.60
CA TYR A 147 -32.93 -24.61 22.92
C TYR A 147 -31.93 -24.74 24.07
N ASP A 148 -30.93 -23.87 24.18
CA ASP A 148 -29.94 -23.86 25.25
C ASP A 148 -30.56 -23.65 26.64
N SER A 149 -31.53 -22.72 26.74
CA SER A 149 -32.32 -22.51 27.95
C SER A 149 -33.18 -23.72 28.29
N HIS A 150 -33.73 -24.41 27.29
CA HIS A 150 -34.54 -25.62 27.51
C HIS A 150 -33.68 -26.81 27.95
N VAL A 151 -32.44 -26.91 27.45
CA VAL A 151 -31.45 -27.88 27.96
C VAL A 151 -31.14 -27.61 29.43
N GLY A 152 -30.92 -26.35 29.81
CA GLY A 152 -30.69 -25.96 31.20
C GLY A 152 -31.84 -26.36 32.14
N HIS A 153 -33.08 -26.07 31.75
CA HIS A 153 -34.25 -26.48 32.53
C HIS A 153 -34.40 -28.01 32.64
N LEU A 154 -34.13 -28.74 31.55
CA LEU A 154 -34.17 -30.20 31.57
C LEU A 154 -33.11 -30.78 32.52
N LEU A 155 -31.91 -30.20 32.57
CA LEU A 155 -30.86 -30.61 33.52
C LEU A 155 -31.25 -30.36 34.99
N GLU A 156 -32.00 -29.30 35.27
CA GLU A 156 -32.48 -28.96 36.62
C GLU A 156 -33.62 -29.87 37.09
N ASP A 157 -34.53 -30.22 36.17
CA ASP A 157 -35.78 -30.95 36.48
C ASP A 157 -35.65 -32.48 36.43
N VAL A 158 -34.56 -33.01 35.86
CA VAL A 158 -34.33 -34.47 35.75
C VAL A 158 -33.90 -35.09 37.08
N GLU A 159 -34.50 -36.24 37.41
CA GLU A 159 -34.19 -37.01 38.62
C GLU A 159 -32.71 -37.44 38.65
N GLU A 160 -32.13 -37.52 39.86
CA GLU A 160 -30.70 -37.80 40.05
C GLU A 160 -30.23 -39.07 39.32
N ASN A 161 -31.08 -40.11 39.27
CA ASN A 161 -30.77 -41.39 38.64
C ASN A 161 -30.68 -41.31 37.10
N ASP A 162 -31.25 -40.27 36.48
CA ASP A 162 -31.30 -40.09 35.03
C ASP A 162 -30.39 -38.95 34.53
N LYS A 163 -29.82 -38.14 35.44
CA LYS A 163 -28.91 -37.03 35.08
C LYS A 163 -27.73 -37.50 34.24
N GLU A 164 -27.10 -38.61 34.62
CA GLU A 164 -25.96 -39.15 33.86
C GLU A 164 -26.37 -39.51 32.41
N LYS A 165 -27.55 -40.11 32.24
CA LYS A 165 -28.08 -40.45 30.92
C LYS A 165 -28.32 -39.17 30.10
N LEU A 166 -28.95 -38.18 30.72
CA LEU A 166 -29.21 -36.89 30.07
C LEU A 166 -27.91 -36.23 29.63
N THR A 167 -26.94 -36.06 30.53
CA THR A 167 -25.64 -35.43 30.24
C THR A 167 -24.93 -36.13 29.08
N GLN A 168 -24.99 -37.47 29.02
CA GLN A 168 -24.42 -38.21 27.90
C GLN A 168 -25.16 -37.94 26.58
N SER A 169 -26.49 -37.91 26.59
CA SER A 169 -27.30 -37.62 25.41
C SER A 169 -27.11 -36.19 24.90
N ILE A 170 -27.14 -35.18 25.77
CA ILE A 170 -27.06 -33.77 25.34
C ILE A 170 -25.65 -33.29 25.04
N LYS A 171 -24.63 -34.12 25.28
CA LYS A 171 -23.21 -33.73 25.16
C LYS A 171 -22.87 -33.05 23.83
N ARG A 172 -23.50 -33.47 22.72
CA ARG A 172 -23.28 -32.83 21.41
C ARG A 172 -23.86 -31.41 21.36
N ILE A 173 -25.04 -31.21 21.94
CA ILE A 173 -25.71 -29.92 22.04
C ILE A 173 -24.90 -28.98 22.93
N GLU A 174 -24.41 -29.48 24.08
CA GLU A 174 -23.53 -28.71 24.98
C GLU A 174 -22.24 -28.31 24.25
N ASN A 175 -21.55 -29.26 23.61
CA ASN A 175 -20.33 -28.97 22.86
C ASN A 175 -20.56 -27.90 21.77
N PHE A 176 -21.65 -28.00 21.01
CA PHE A 176 -22.00 -27.01 19.99
C PHE A 176 -22.25 -25.63 20.63
N THR A 177 -23.04 -25.60 21.71
CA THR A 177 -23.40 -24.36 22.41
C THR A 177 -22.17 -23.68 22.98
N ASP A 178 -21.24 -24.44 23.57
CA ASP A 178 -19.97 -23.93 24.06
C ASP A 178 -19.12 -23.38 22.92
N SER A 179 -18.97 -24.11 21.81
CA SER A 179 -18.21 -23.62 20.65
C SER A 179 -18.80 -22.33 20.06
N PHE A 180 -20.13 -22.22 20.05
CA PHE A 180 -20.84 -21.04 19.58
C PHE A 180 -20.78 -19.85 20.56
N LYS A 181 -20.70 -20.09 21.88
CA LYS A 181 -20.64 -19.01 22.89
C LYS A 181 -19.22 -18.55 23.20
N ASP A 182 -18.26 -19.47 23.32
CA ASP A 182 -16.92 -19.21 23.86
C ASP A 182 -15.91 -18.63 22.85
N ASN A 183 -16.33 -18.27 21.63
CA ASN A 183 -15.39 -17.90 20.55
C ASN A 183 -14.23 -18.91 20.43
N LYS A 184 -14.54 -20.21 20.59
CA LYS A 184 -13.55 -21.29 20.53
C LYS A 184 -12.77 -21.26 19.20
N PRO A 185 -11.52 -21.76 19.20
CA PRO A 185 -10.61 -21.74 18.05
C PRO A 185 -11.04 -22.58 16.83
N GLU A 186 -12.18 -23.28 16.90
CA GLU A 186 -12.69 -24.13 15.82
C GLU A 186 -13.01 -23.34 14.55
N PHE A 187 -13.44 -22.08 14.70
CA PHE A 187 -13.60 -21.17 13.59
C PHE A 187 -12.32 -20.33 13.40
N ASN A 188 -11.56 -20.65 12.35
CA ASN A 188 -10.46 -19.83 11.87
C ASN A 188 -10.77 -19.36 10.45
N TYR A 189 -11.09 -18.08 10.31
CA TYR A 189 -11.33 -17.47 9.00
C TYR A 189 -10.17 -16.57 8.62
N ILE A 190 -9.53 -16.95 7.51
CA ILE A 190 -8.45 -16.20 6.90
C ILE A 190 -9.08 -15.29 5.85
N LEU A 191 -8.81 -13.99 5.95
CA LEU A 191 -9.27 -13.01 4.96
C LEU A 191 -8.53 -13.20 3.64
N GLU A 192 -9.28 -13.49 2.59
CA GLU A 192 -8.73 -13.58 1.24
C GLU A 192 -8.68 -12.21 0.57
N VAL A 193 -7.89 -12.09 -0.50
CA VAL A 193 -7.71 -10.82 -1.23
C VAL A 193 -9.05 -10.18 -1.66
N PRO A 194 -10.07 -10.94 -2.14
CA PRO A 194 -11.38 -10.36 -2.44
C PRO A 194 -12.05 -9.71 -1.23
N ASP A 195 -11.96 -10.32 -0.04
CA ASP A 195 -12.54 -9.77 1.19
C ASP A 195 -11.83 -8.47 1.59
N ILE A 196 -10.50 -8.43 1.47
CA ILE A 196 -9.71 -7.23 1.73
C ILE A 196 -10.13 -6.09 0.79
N ILE A 197 -10.25 -6.38 -0.52
CA ILE A 197 -10.70 -5.41 -1.51
C ILE A 197 -12.10 -4.90 -1.18
N GLU A 198 -13.03 -5.79 -0.81
CA GLU A 198 -14.39 -5.40 -0.41
C GLU A 198 -14.38 -4.47 0.81
N ILE A 199 -13.64 -4.84 1.86
CA ILE A 199 -13.50 -4.06 3.10
C ILE A 199 -12.93 -2.68 2.80
N ILE A 200 -11.80 -2.62 2.10
CA ILE A 200 -11.14 -1.35 1.75
C ILE A 200 -12.07 -0.49 0.91
N ASN A 201 -12.70 -1.04 -0.12
CA ASN A 201 -13.67 -0.30 -0.94
C ASN A 201 -14.82 0.26 -0.10
N ALA A 202 -15.36 -0.53 0.82
CA ALA A 202 -16.46 -0.09 1.67
C ALA A 202 -16.04 1.05 2.61
N VAL A 203 -14.82 1.02 3.18
CA VAL A 203 -14.31 2.12 4.02
C VAL A 203 -14.10 3.38 3.20
N PHE A 204 -13.36 3.29 2.09
CA PHE A 204 -13.02 4.46 1.27
C PHE A 204 -14.22 5.06 0.53
N LYS A 205 -15.28 4.28 0.30
CA LYS A 205 -16.56 4.78 -0.26
C LYS A 205 -17.48 5.37 0.80
N SER A 206 -17.38 4.95 2.06
CA SER A 206 -18.15 5.56 3.15
C SER A 206 -17.63 6.96 3.44
N SER A 207 -18.53 7.95 3.46
CA SER A 207 -18.21 9.40 3.49
C SER A 207 -17.53 9.89 4.76
N THR A 208 -17.38 9.05 5.78
CA THR A 208 -16.75 9.38 7.06
C THR A 208 -15.23 9.24 6.96
N GLY A 209 -14.56 10.31 6.52
CA GLY A 209 -13.09 10.43 6.57
C GLY A 209 -12.34 10.29 5.24
N TYR A 210 -13.03 10.08 4.11
CA TYR A 210 -12.37 10.07 2.80
C TYR A 210 -12.13 11.49 2.27
N SER A 211 -10.91 12.00 2.38
CA SER A 211 -10.48 13.23 1.70
C SER A 211 -9.91 12.88 0.32
N GLY A 212 -10.79 12.66 -0.65
CA GLY A 212 -10.35 12.49 -2.05
C GLY A 212 -9.43 13.62 -2.56
N ASN A 213 -9.49 14.80 -1.93
CA ASN A 213 -8.56 15.90 -2.15
C ASN A 213 -7.13 15.58 -1.73
N TYR A 214 -6.93 14.97 -0.56
CA TYR A 214 -5.63 14.52 -0.07
C TYR A 214 -4.96 13.60 -1.08
N PHE A 215 -5.64 12.50 -1.48
CA PHE A 215 -5.07 11.54 -2.43
C PHE A 215 -4.80 12.16 -3.79
N ARG A 216 -5.68 13.07 -4.25
CA ARG A 216 -5.47 13.79 -5.51
C ARG A 216 -4.28 14.74 -5.45
N ALA A 217 -4.09 15.44 -4.34
CA ALA A 217 -2.96 16.34 -4.14
C ALA A 217 -1.64 15.56 -4.01
N LEU A 218 -1.63 14.47 -3.25
CA LEU A 218 -0.49 13.56 -3.16
C LEU A 218 -0.12 12.97 -4.52
N TYR A 219 -1.11 12.49 -5.27
CA TYR A 219 -0.94 12.02 -6.65
C TYR A 219 -0.36 13.09 -7.56
N ARG A 220 -0.83 14.34 -7.48
CA ARG A 220 -0.30 15.43 -8.31
C ARG A 220 1.17 15.74 -7.98
N CYS A 221 1.54 15.72 -6.71
CA CYS A 221 2.94 15.89 -6.30
C CYS A 221 3.81 14.77 -6.87
N LEU A 222 3.40 13.52 -6.68
CA LEU A 222 4.16 12.37 -7.19
C LEU A 222 4.23 12.37 -8.72
N LYS A 223 3.10 12.65 -9.39
CA LYS A 223 3.03 12.75 -10.85
C LYS A 223 3.99 13.81 -11.38
N TYR A 224 4.03 14.98 -10.74
CA TYR A 224 4.95 16.05 -11.15
C TYR A 224 6.42 15.59 -11.08
N ILE A 225 6.80 14.88 -10.01
CA ILE A 225 8.13 14.28 -9.89
C ILE A 225 8.38 13.29 -11.03
N MET A 226 7.44 12.37 -11.27
CA MET A 226 7.59 11.29 -12.26
C MET A 226 7.57 11.76 -13.72
N ASP A 227 6.87 12.86 -14.01
CA ASP A 227 6.78 13.45 -15.36
C ASP A 227 7.89 14.49 -15.63
N SER A 228 8.64 14.88 -14.59
CA SER A 228 9.77 15.80 -14.75
C SER A 228 10.93 15.17 -15.52
N ASP A 229 11.72 16.00 -16.20
CA ASP A 229 12.96 15.59 -16.90
C ASP A 229 14.14 15.43 -15.91
N LEU A 230 13.85 14.84 -14.76
CA LEU A 230 14.84 14.48 -13.75
C LEU A 230 15.35 13.06 -13.99
N LYS A 231 16.60 12.82 -13.62
CA LYS A 231 17.11 11.45 -13.49
C LYS A 231 16.42 10.76 -12.33
N MET A 232 16.34 9.43 -12.39
CA MET A 232 15.66 8.64 -11.36
C MET A 232 16.25 8.86 -9.95
N GLU A 233 17.55 9.15 -9.82
CA GLU A 233 18.16 9.51 -8.53
C GLU A 233 17.57 10.77 -7.92
N ASP A 234 17.38 11.82 -8.72
CA ASP A 234 16.74 13.06 -8.26
C ASP A 234 15.25 12.80 -7.98
N LYS A 235 14.55 12.02 -8.82
CA LYS A 235 13.15 11.61 -8.57
C LYS A 235 13.00 10.88 -7.24
N LYS A 236 13.93 9.96 -6.93
CA LYS A 236 14.01 9.29 -5.61
C LYS A 236 14.15 10.29 -4.48
N PHE A 237 15.02 11.29 -4.63
CA PHE A 237 15.17 12.36 -3.64
C PHE A 237 13.86 13.11 -3.39
N TYR A 238 13.20 13.65 -4.43
CA TYR A 238 11.94 14.39 -4.25
C TYR A 238 10.81 13.51 -3.73
N SER A 239 10.72 12.25 -4.20
CA SER A 239 9.73 11.30 -3.67
C SER A 239 10.01 10.97 -2.20
N GLY A 240 11.28 10.96 -1.81
CA GLY A 240 11.77 10.86 -0.44
C GLY A 240 11.35 12.05 0.43
N VAL A 241 11.42 13.27 -0.11
CA VAL A 241 10.94 14.49 0.58
C VAL A 241 9.42 14.44 0.73
N LEU A 242 8.69 14.06 -0.34
CA LEU A 242 7.23 13.95 -0.32
C LEU A 242 6.75 12.88 0.65
N ARG A 243 7.38 11.72 0.72
CA ARG A 243 7.03 10.68 1.72
C ARG A 243 7.40 11.13 3.14
N GLY A 244 8.49 11.89 3.31
CA GLY A 244 8.99 12.30 4.62
C GLY A 244 8.08 13.26 5.39
N ILE A 245 7.13 13.91 4.70
CA ILE A 245 6.11 14.74 5.35
C ILE A 245 4.87 13.94 5.79
N LEU A 246 4.75 12.67 5.42
CA LEU A 246 3.64 11.81 5.78
C LEU A 246 3.92 11.14 7.14
N SER A 247 2.92 11.08 8.01
CA SER A 247 2.97 10.28 9.22
C SER A 247 2.87 8.79 8.89
N SER A 248 3.24 7.94 9.84
CA SER A 248 3.15 6.48 9.66
C SER A 248 1.73 5.99 9.34
N LYS A 249 0.71 6.59 9.97
CA LYS A 249 -0.70 6.26 9.72
C LYS A 249 -1.14 6.71 8.33
N GLU A 250 -0.72 7.88 7.89
CA GLU A 250 -1.01 8.37 6.54
C GLU A 250 -0.35 7.48 5.49
N MET A 251 0.91 7.08 5.70
CA MET A 251 1.61 6.14 4.81
C MET A 251 0.88 4.80 4.72
N LEU A 252 0.39 4.26 5.84
CA LEU A 252 -0.39 3.03 5.86
C LEU A 252 -1.72 3.18 5.09
N VAL A 253 -2.41 4.32 5.25
CA VAL A 253 -3.65 4.60 4.52
C VAL A 253 -3.40 4.78 3.02
N VAL A 254 -2.29 5.44 2.63
CA VAL A 254 -1.88 5.56 1.21
C VAL A 254 -1.54 4.19 0.63
N PHE A 255 -0.88 3.32 1.40
CA PHE A 255 -0.63 1.93 1.01
C PHE A 255 -1.94 1.19 0.72
N TYR A 256 -2.93 1.26 1.62
CA TYR A 256 -4.22 0.62 1.36
C TYR A 256 -4.97 1.21 0.18
N ASN A 257 -4.87 2.53 -0.01
CA ASN A 257 -5.46 3.21 -1.16
C ASN A 257 -4.88 2.67 -2.48
N CYS A 258 -3.56 2.59 -2.62
CA CYS A 258 -2.97 2.18 -3.90
C CYS A 258 -2.99 0.66 -4.14
N MET A 259 -3.00 -0.16 -3.07
CA MET A 259 -2.90 -1.62 -3.20
C MET A 259 -4.23 -2.36 -3.34
N TYR A 260 -5.31 -1.78 -2.82
CA TYR A 260 -6.60 -2.46 -2.70
C TYR A 260 -7.80 -1.62 -3.14
N PHE A 261 -7.65 -0.29 -3.32
CA PHE A 261 -8.75 0.58 -3.73
C PHE A 261 -8.67 0.96 -5.21
N GLU A 262 -9.79 0.80 -5.92
CA GLU A 262 -9.88 1.03 -7.37
C GLU A 262 -9.40 2.43 -7.79
N LYS A 263 -9.68 3.47 -6.98
CA LYS A 263 -9.30 4.85 -7.34
C LYS A 263 -7.83 5.17 -7.06
N GLY A 264 -7.11 4.28 -6.36
CA GLY A 264 -5.69 4.41 -6.09
C GLY A 264 -4.80 3.82 -7.18
N GLU A 265 -5.36 3.16 -8.19
CA GLU A 265 -4.63 2.46 -9.24
C GLU A 265 -3.64 3.38 -9.99
N LYS A 266 -4.05 4.60 -10.34
CA LYS A 266 -3.15 5.57 -10.99
C LYS A 266 -1.97 5.99 -10.12
N PHE A 267 -2.13 5.98 -8.79
CA PHE A 267 -1.02 6.23 -7.90
C PHE A 267 -0.05 5.05 -7.92
N LYS A 268 -0.58 3.82 -7.92
CA LYS A 268 0.21 2.59 -8.06
C LYS A 268 1.01 2.56 -9.37
N GLU A 269 0.41 2.93 -10.50
CA GLU A 269 1.11 3.04 -11.79
C GLU A 269 2.34 3.96 -11.73
N LEU A 270 2.27 5.06 -10.98
CA LEU A 270 3.41 5.97 -10.80
C LEU A 270 4.53 5.34 -9.95
N LEU A 271 4.17 4.52 -8.97
CA LEU A 271 5.13 3.80 -8.12
C LEU A 271 5.87 2.70 -8.88
N GLU A 272 5.18 2.05 -9.81
CA GLU A 272 5.70 0.95 -10.62
C GLU A 272 6.42 1.43 -11.88
N LYS A 273 6.31 2.72 -12.23
CA LYS A 273 6.98 3.30 -13.41
C LYS A 273 8.49 3.20 -13.27
N GLU A 274 9.11 2.49 -14.20
CA GLU A 274 10.56 2.33 -14.29
C GLU A 274 11.19 3.22 -15.37
N GLU A 275 12.37 3.75 -15.06
CA GLU A 275 13.26 4.44 -16.00
C GLU A 275 14.68 3.89 -15.77
N ASP A 276 15.32 3.41 -16.85
CA ASP A 276 16.65 2.77 -16.78
C ASP A 276 16.76 1.63 -15.75
N LYS A 277 15.71 0.80 -15.63
CA LYS A 277 15.59 -0.29 -14.64
C LYS A 277 15.66 0.17 -13.18
N LYS A 278 15.39 1.45 -12.95
CA LYS A 278 15.25 2.05 -11.63
C LYS A 278 13.83 2.59 -11.50
N ARG A 279 13.34 2.65 -10.28
CA ARG A 279 12.02 3.19 -9.93
C ARG A 279 12.15 3.94 -8.61
N ILE A 280 11.11 4.66 -8.22
CA ILE A 280 11.09 5.34 -6.92
C ILE A 280 10.93 4.36 -5.76
N ASP A 281 11.54 4.67 -4.62
CA ASP A 281 11.50 3.83 -3.41
C ASP A 281 10.48 4.39 -2.39
N PHE A 282 9.28 4.75 -2.86
CA PHE A 282 8.30 5.49 -2.05
C PHE A 282 7.92 4.74 -0.76
N PHE A 283 7.69 3.43 -0.87
CA PHE A 283 7.43 2.51 0.23
C PHE A 283 8.68 1.70 0.63
N GLY A 284 9.86 2.25 0.43
CA GLY A 284 11.12 1.61 0.79
C GLY A 284 11.79 0.87 -0.37
N ASP A 285 12.99 0.37 -0.08
CA ASP A 285 13.86 -0.28 -1.05
C ASP A 285 14.23 -1.72 -0.65
N LYS A 286 15.08 -2.35 -1.48
CA LYS A 286 15.52 -3.74 -1.25
C LYS A 286 16.37 -3.90 0.01
N GLU A 287 17.02 -2.84 0.49
CA GLU A 287 17.80 -2.88 1.71
C GLU A 287 16.89 -2.75 2.95
N ASP A 288 15.83 -1.95 2.86
CA ASP A 288 14.79 -1.87 3.88
C ASP A 288 14.15 -3.24 4.14
N LEU A 289 13.86 -4.01 3.07
CA LEU A 289 13.37 -5.39 3.20
C LEU A 289 14.35 -6.31 3.92
N LYS A 290 15.65 -6.24 3.61
CA LYS A 290 16.67 -7.05 4.30
C LYS A 290 16.81 -6.66 5.77
N ASN A 291 16.58 -5.40 6.09
CA ASN A 291 16.61 -4.93 7.48
C ASN A 291 15.38 -5.39 8.26
N LEU A 292 14.24 -5.55 7.59
CA LEU A 292 13.03 -6.14 8.14
C LEU A 292 13.26 -7.58 8.62
N ASP A 293 13.98 -8.38 7.82
CA ASP A 293 14.34 -9.77 8.17
C ASP A 293 15.25 -9.85 9.42
N LYS A 294 15.96 -8.77 9.74
CA LYS A 294 16.81 -8.65 10.94
C LYS A 294 16.04 -8.14 12.16
N GLY A 295 14.73 -7.95 12.06
CA GLY A 295 13.87 -7.48 13.14
C GLY A 295 13.75 -5.96 13.27
N ASN A 296 14.24 -5.18 12.28
CA ASN A 296 14.00 -3.74 12.23
C ASN A 296 12.65 -3.45 11.57
N ASP A 297 12.04 -2.29 11.87
CA ASP A 297 10.84 -1.86 11.17
C ASP A 297 11.16 -1.24 9.80
N LEU A 298 10.14 -1.18 8.93
CA LEU A 298 10.24 -0.38 7.69
C LEU A 298 10.38 1.10 8.06
N PRO A 299 10.95 1.95 7.18
CA PRO A 299 11.24 3.35 7.52
C PRO A 299 10.01 4.20 7.88
N PHE A 300 8.80 3.77 7.53
CA PHE A 300 7.61 4.62 7.55
C PHE A 300 6.41 4.02 8.31
N PHE A 301 6.28 2.70 8.46
CA PHE A 301 5.35 2.09 9.42
C PHE A 301 5.89 0.74 9.90
N SER A 302 5.47 0.29 11.08
CA SER A 302 5.92 -1.00 11.60
C SER A 302 5.20 -2.14 10.89
N LYS A 303 5.87 -3.29 10.74
CA LYS A 303 5.22 -4.52 10.24
C LYS A 303 3.99 -4.89 11.06
N LYS A 304 3.99 -4.57 12.36
CA LYS A 304 2.86 -4.82 13.28
C LYS A 304 1.65 -3.91 13.02
N ASP A 305 1.83 -2.81 12.29
CA ASP A 305 0.75 -1.87 11.98
C ASP A 305 -0.09 -2.36 10.78
N LEU A 306 0.44 -3.30 9.99
CA LEU A 306 -0.27 -3.93 8.87
C LEU A 306 -1.46 -4.75 9.37
N ILE A 307 -2.66 -4.33 8.95
CA ILE A 307 -3.94 -4.95 9.28
C ILE A 307 -4.07 -6.34 8.64
N PHE A 308 -3.61 -6.51 7.39
CA PHE A 308 -3.68 -7.77 6.66
C PHE A 308 -2.28 -8.37 6.50
N SER A 309 -1.59 -8.60 7.62
CA SER A 309 -0.13 -8.70 7.70
C SER A 309 0.54 -9.58 6.64
N GLU A 310 -0.01 -10.76 6.32
CA GLU A 310 0.56 -11.64 5.28
C GLU A 310 0.40 -11.06 3.86
N LYS A 311 -0.84 -10.69 3.49
CA LYS A 311 -1.14 -10.18 2.14
C LYS A 311 -0.56 -8.78 1.90
N ASP A 312 -0.55 -7.96 2.95
CA ASP A 312 0.06 -6.63 2.93
C ASP A 312 1.57 -6.75 2.65
N MET A 313 2.26 -7.64 3.36
CA MET A 313 3.69 -7.88 3.15
C MET A 313 3.98 -8.42 1.75
N GLN A 314 3.16 -9.36 1.25
CA GLN A 314 3.33 -9.88 -0.10
C GLN A 314 3.26 -8.76 -1.14
N LYS A 315 2.22 -7.91 -1.10
CA LYS A 315 2.08 -6.78 -2.04
C LYS A 315 3.20 -5.76 -1.88
N LEU A 316 3.66 -5.50 -0.65
CA LEU A 316 4.78 -4.60 -0.41
C LEU A 316 6.08 -5.14 -1.01
N GLU A 317 6.34 -6.43 -0.85
CA GLU A 317 7.52 -7.08 -1.42
C GLU A 317 7.48 -7.11 -2.95
N GLU A 318 6.33 -7.44 -3.55
CA GLU A 318 6.12 -7.36 -5.00
C GLU A 318 6.37 -5.93 -5.48
N LEU A 319 5.77 -4.95 -4.79
CA LEU A 319 5.98 -3.54 -5.08
C LEU A 319 7.44 -3.17 -4.92
N ILE A 320 8.24 -3.67 -3.97
CA ILE A 320 9.65 -3.28 -3.73
C ILE A 320 10.64 -4.01 -4.66
N LYS A 321 10.36 -5.27 -4.99
CA LYS A 321 11.26 -6.10 -5.79
C LYS A 321 11.22 -5.72 -7.27
N GLY A 322 10.05 -5.26 -7.73
CA GLY A 322 9.73 -5.11 -9.15
C GLY A 322 9.35 -6.47 -9.74
N ASN A 323 8.48 -6.45 -10.75
CA ASN A 323 8.11 -7.66 -11.50
C ASN A 323 9.26 -8.15 -12.39
#